data_AF-A0A424YGE9-F1
#
_entry.id   AF-A0A424YGE9-F1
#
_cell.length_a   1.000
_cell.length_b   1.000
_cell.length_c   1.000
_cell.angle_alpha   90.00
_cell.angle_beta   90.00
_cell.angle_gamma   90.00
#
_symmetry.space_group_name_H-M   'P 1'
#
loop_
_entity.id
_entity.type
_entity.pdbx_description
1 polymer ?
#
loop_
_entity_poly.entity_id
_entity_poly.type
_entity_poly.pdbx_seq_one_letter_code
_entity_poly.pdbx_strand_id
1 'polypeptide(L)' 'MTKHIFIPEKVFIEKNALEYPLGKTLYHKFTQKNIPVEIMASIRVPPLPGKTPAERYHQAKKILAVSVRKTLNFATCKP' A
#
# COMPACT_ATOMS: atom_id res chain seq x y z
N MET A 1 11.50 -2.39 -25.36
CA MET A 1 10.60 -1.59 -24.48
C MET A 1 10.83 -2.04 -23.05
N THR A 2 11.38 -1.18 -22.19
CA THR A 2 11.61 -1.49 -20.77
C THR A 2 10.29 -1.41 -20.00
N LYS A 3 9.81 -2.55 -19.51
CA LYS A 3 8.64 -2.60 -18.63
C LYS A 3 9.02 -2.00 -17.28
N HIS A 4 8.61 -0.77 -17.01
CA HIS A 4 8.77 -0.15 -15.69
C HIS A 4 7.81 -0.83 -14.70
N ILE A 5 8.33 -1.77 -13.93
CA ILE A 5 7.60 -2.44 -12.86
C ILE A 5 7.67 -1.57 -11.62
N PHE A 6 6.52 -1.22 -11.05
CA PHE A 6 6.45 -0.54 -9.76
C PHE A 6 6.96 -1.45 -8.64
N ILE A 7 7.91 -0.94 -7.85
CA ILE A 7 8.39 -1.55 -6.60
C ILE A 7 8.28 -0.47 -5.51
N PRO A 8 7.54 -0.72 -4.41
CA PRO A 8 7.38 0.29 -3.36
C PRO A 8 8.63 0.44 -2.50
N GLU A 9 8.86 1.65 -2.00
CA GLU A 9 9.89 1.96 -1.00
C GLU A 9 9.42 1.64 0.44
N LYS A 10 8.10 1.61 0.67
CA LYS A 10 7.49 1.21 1.96
C LYS A 10 6.12 0.58 1.73
N VAL A 11 5.74 -0.35 2.60
CA VAL A 11 4.44 -1.04 2.56
C VAL A 11 3.72 -0.89 3.90
N PHE A 12 2.45 -0.51 3.84
CA PHE A 12 1.52 -0.59 4.97
C PHE A 12 0.56 -1.75 4.77
N ILE A 13 0.37 -2.58 5.79
CA ILE A 13 -0.57 -3.72 5.73
C ILE A 13 -1.58 -3.60 6.87
N GLU A 14 -2.87 -3.55 6.54
CA GLU A 14 -3.95 -3.63 7.52
C GLU A 14 -3.93 -5.02 8.18
N LYS A 15 -4.03 -5.09 9.52
CA LYS A 15 -3.90 -6.34 10.29
C LYS A 15 -4.80 -7.46 9.75
N ASN A 16 -6.05 -7.15 9.40
CA ASN A 16 -7.01 -8.10 8.84
C ASN A 16 -6.61 -8.64 7.45
N ALA A 17 -5.79 -7.92 6.67
CA ALA A 17 -5.32 -8.38 5.37
C ALA A 17 -4.41 -9.61 5.51
N LEU A 18 -3.73 -9.75 6.65
CA LEU A 18 -2.91 -10.93 6.96
C LEU A 18 -3.73 -12.20 7.20
N GLU A 19 -5.06 -12.10 7.34
CA GLU A 19 -5.93 -13.29 7.37
C GLU A 19 -6.16 -13.89 5.97
N TYR A 20 -5.85 -13.14 4.92
CA TYR A 20 -6.05 -13.56 3.53
C TYR A 20 -4.75 -14.07 2.91
N PRO A 21 -4.81 -15.10 2.03
CA PRO A 21 -3.61 -15.69 1.41
C PRO A 21 -2.71 -14.67 0.70
N LEU A 22 -3.32 -13.69 0.01
CA LEU A 22 -2.58 -12.64 -0.68
C LEU A 22 -1.84 -11.72 0.31
N GLY A 23 -2.47 -11.34 1.42
CA GLY A 23 -1.82 -10.48 2.43
C GLY A 23 -0.62 -11.16 3.07
N LYS A 24 -0.74 -12.44 3.43
CA LYS A 24 0.40 -13.25 3.92
C LYS A 24 1.53 -13.31 2.89
N THR A 25 1.19 -13.60 1.63
CA THR A 25 2.15 -13.67 0.52
C THR A 25 2.89 -12.34 0.33
N LEU A 26 2.17 -11.22 0.35
CA LEU A 26 2.77 -9.89 0.19
C LEU A 26 3.65 -9.52 1.37
N TYR A 27 3.23 -9.81 2.61
CA TYR A 27 4.05 -9.62 3.80
C TYR A 27 5.39 -10.36 3.68
N HIS A 28 5.37 -11.65 3.37
CA HIS A 28 6.59 -12.45 3.18
C HIS A 28 7.45 -11.92 2.02
N LYS A 29 6.83 -11.61 0.88
CA LYS A 29 7.55 -11.10 -0.29
C LYS A 29 8.32 -9.81 -0.02
N PHE A 30 7.71 -8.85 0.69
CA PHE A 30 8.32 -7.54 0.93
C PHE A 30 9.33 -7.58 2.08
N THR A 31 9.06 -8.36 3.13
CA THR A 31 10.05 -8.59 4.21
C THR A 31 11.31 -9.29 3.68
N GLN A 32 11.17 -10.33 2.84
CA GLN A 32 12.31 -10.99 2.18
C GLN A 32 13.13 -10.07 1.26
N LYS A 33 12.49 -9.02 0.72
CA LYS A 33 13.15 -8.01 -0.12
C LYS A 33 13.72 -6.84 0.66
N ASN A 34 13.70 -6.88 2.00
CA ASN A 34 14.10 -5.78 2.89
C ASN A 34 13.34 -4.47 2.62
N ILE A 35 12.12 -4.56 2.09
CA ILE A 35 11.24 -3.38 1.96
C ILE A 35 10.54 -3.20 3.32
N PRO A 36 10.60 -2.00 3.93
CA PRO A 36 9.93 -1.74 5.20
C PRO A 36 8.43 -2.04 5.14
N VAL A 37 7.98 -2.94 6.01
CA VAL A 37 6.56 -3.29 6.17
C VAL A 37 6.09 -2.85 7.55
N GLU A 38 5.02 -2.06 7.59
CA GLU A 38 4.37 -1.63 8.82
C GLU A 38 2.94 -2.19 8.89
N ILE A 39 2.65 -2.93 9.96
CA ILE A 39 1.33 -3.51 10.20
C ILE A 39 0.50 -2.50 10.99
N MET A 40 -0.68 -2.14 10.47
CA MET A 40 -1.55 -1.13 11.05
C MET A 40 -2.94 -1.68 11.35
N ALA A 41 -3.63 -1.11 12.34
CA ALA A 41 -5.02 -1.44 12.63
C ALA A 41 -6.00 -0.93 11.55
N SER A 42 -5.62 0.12 10.81
CA SER A 42 -6.41 0.77 9.76
C SER A 42 -5.47 1.35 8.71
N ILE A 43 -5.93 1.45 7.46
CA ILE A 43 -5.17 2.06 6.35
C ILE A 43 -5.16 3.60 6.35
N ARG A 44 -5.50 4.23 7.47
CA ARG A 44 -5.28 5.66 7.63
C ARG A 44 -3.77 5.91 7.73
N VAL A 45 -3.13 6.11 6.58
CA VAL A 45 -1.69 6.38 6.46
C VAL A 45 -1.36 7.66 7.24
N PRO A 46 -0.31 7.65 8.08
CA PRO A 46 0.10 8.84 8.82
C PRO A 46 0.61 9.96 7.89
N PRO A 47 0.71 11.20 8.37
CA PRO A 47 1.32 12.28 7.60
C PRO A 47 2.71 11.89 7.09
N LEU A 48 2.90 11.99 5.77
CA LEU A 48 4.18 11.69 5.12
C LEU A 48 5.13 12.88 5.23
N PRO A 49 6.46 12.63 5.27
CA PRO A 49 7.45 13.70 5.23
C PRO A 49 7.31 14.53 3.95
N GLY A 50 7.58 15.83 4.07
CA GLY A 50 7.47 16.80 2.98
C GLY A 50 6.83 18.11 3.44
N LYS A 51 7.46 19.23 3.08
CA LYS A 51 7.00 20.58 3.41
C LYS A 51 5.82 20.98 2.54
N THR A 52 5.84 20.58 1.26
CA THR A 52 4.79 20.92 0.29
C THR A 52 3.83 19.76 0.01
N PRO A 53 2.60 20.03 -0.44
CA PRO A 53 1.69 18.97 -0.91
C PRO A 53 2.28 18.12 -2.03
N ALA A 54 3.05 18.73 -2.94
CA ALA A 54 3.70 18.03 -4.05
C ALA A 54 4.76 17.01 -3.56
N GLU A 55 5.57 17.40 -2.57
CA GLU A 55 6.53 16.48 -1.94
C GLU A 55 5.83 15.30 -1.29
N ARG A 56 4.78 15.55 -0.49
CA ARG A 56 4.01 14.48 0.18
C ARG A 56 3.35 13.55 -0.84
N TYR A 57 2.83 14.10 -1.94
CA TYR A 57 2.27 13.33 -3.04
C TYR A 57 3.31 12.42 -3.69
N HIS A 58 4.52 12.94 -3.97
CA HIS A 58 5.59 12.14 -4.54
C HIS A 58 6.02 11.00 -3.61
N GLN A 59 6.13 11.28 -2.30
CA GLN A 59 6.39 10.25 -1.29
C GLN A 59 5.27 9.20 -1.26
N ALA A 60 3.99 9.62 -1.29
CA ALA A 60 2.86 8.70 -1.29
C ALA A 60 2.88 7.75 -2.50
N LYS A 61 3.30 8.23 -3.68
CA LYS A 61 3.37 7.41 -4.90
C LYS A 61 4.44 6.31 -4.87
N LYS A 62 5.31 6.31 -3.86
CA LYS A 62 6.32 5.26 -3.62
C LYS A 62 5.86 4.23 -2.60
N ILE A 63 4.68 4.40 -2.01
CA ILE A 63 4.16 3.56 -0.92
C ILE A 63 3.06 2.65 -1.45
N LEU A 64 3.06 1.40 -0.99
CA LEU A 64 1.96 0.46 -1.21
C LEU A 64 1.15 0.29 0.08
N ALA A 65 -0.17 0.38 0.00
CA ALA A 65 -1.07 0.01 1.09
C ALA A 65 -1.86 -1.24 0.72
N VAL A 66 -1.88 -2.22 1.63
CA VAL A 66 -2.60 -3.49 1.47
C VAL A 66 -3.71 -3.55 2.52
N SER A 67 -4.95 -3.70 2.09
CA SER A 67 -6.13 -3.68 2.96
C SER A 67 -7.21 -4.62 2.48
N VAL A 68 -8.20 -4.82 3.34
CA VAL A 68 -9.42 -5.55 2.98
C VAL A 68 -10.47 -4.53 2.55
N ARG A 69 -11.01 -4.69 1.34
CA ARG A 69 -12.15 -3.89 0.90
C ARG A 69 -13.38 -4.25 1.72
N LYS A 70 -13.92 -3.27 2.45
CA LYS A 70 -15.08 -3.44 3.34
C LYS A 70 -16.41 -3.22 2.64
N THR A 71 -16.44 -2.36 1.62
CA THR A 71 -17.67 -2.00 0.90
C THR A 71 -17.89 -2.88 -0.32
N LEU A 72 -19.06 -3.51 -0.38
CA LEU A 72 -19.48 -4.37 -1.51
C LEU A 72 -20.12 -3.58 -2.65
N ASN A 73 -20.56 -2.34 -2.41
CA ASN A 73 -21.07 -1.47 -3.46
C ASN A 73 -19.94 -1.09 -4.43
N PHE A 74 -20.17 -1.29 -5.71
CA PHE A 74 -19.30 -0.83 -6.78
C PHE A 74 -19.81 0.51 -7.31
N ALA A 75 -18.93 1.49 -7.44
CA ALA A 75 -19.27 2.73 -8.10
C ALA A 75 -19.53 2.47 -9.60
N THR A 76 -20.49 3.18 -10.18
CA THR A 76 -20.72 3.11 -11.63
C THR A 76 -19.59 3.83 -12.36
N CYS A 77 -19.00 3.18 -13.36
CA CYS A 77 -18.05 3.82 -14.27
C CYS A 77 -18.83 4.33 -15.49
N LYS A 78 -19.35 5.56 -15.41
CA LYS A 78 -19.93 6.21 -16.59
C LYS A 78 -18.82 6.45 -17.62
N PRO A 79 -19.04 6.08 -18.89
CA PRO A 79 -18.10 6.38 -19.98
C PRO A 79 -18.01 7.87 -20.26
#